data_AF-A0A522X892-F1
#
_entry.id   AF-A0A522X892-F1
#
_cell.length_a   1.000
_cell.length_b   1.000
_cell.length_c   1.000
_cell.angle_alpha   90.00
_cell.angle_beta   90.00
_cell.angle_gamma   90.00
#
_symmetry.space_group_name_H-M   'P 1'
#
loop_
_entity.id
_entity.type
_entity.pdbx_description
1 polymer ?
#
loop_
_entity_poly.entity_id
_entity_poly.type
_entity_poly.pdbx_seq_one_letter_code
_entity_poly.pdbx_strand_id
1 'polypeptide(L)'
;GVAGGHYARFASFLYSPLAGLSYLRQVLSGGAARYLGHNPAGSQAIYLLLTLGLVVGITGLFTQGGEEQHGAVAGMVSIAAGRMFKEGHEIAATLMLLVVFGHLAGVAVESWLHKENLPRSMVTGMKDAPENAPASKPHRPVSALMLVAVTLFGGWWFFYALHQPIEAHIGNRAAVKDVPHVAFVGVKLPDNAKWREECGSCHLAFHPSLLPARSWQKMMAEQDKHFGTDLALDDATSKEVLAFMAGNSAEKSVTEAAYKISRSIKPEDAPLRITETPYWVKKHKGISGSDWRSPKVKSKVNCAACHLDAEAGTFEDAAMHIPR
;
A
#
# COMPACT_ATOMS: atom_id res chain seq x y z
N GLY A 1 10.33 23.02 15.26
CA GLY A 1 11.38 22.11 15.77
C GLY A 1 11.50 22.21 17.27
N VAL A 2 12.30 21.33 17.89
CA VAL A 2 12.51 21.31 19.34
C VAL A 2 13.65 22.27 19.76
N ALA A 3 14.66 22.44 18.91
CA ALA A 3 15.79 23.36 19.11
C ALA A 3 15.93 24.35 17.94
N GLY A 4 16.68 25.44 18.15
CA GLY A 4 16.96 26.49 17.15
C GLY A 4 16.52 27.89 17.56
N GLY A 5 16.51 28.82 16.59
CA GLY A 5 16.08 30.21 16.78
C GLY A 5 14.63 30.36 17.24
N HIS A 6 14.25 31.56 17.71
CA HIS A 6 12.94 31.83 18.34
C HIS A 6 11.77 31.24 17.54
N TYR A 7 11.62 31.65 16.27
CA TYR A 7 10.51 31.26 15.40
C TYR A 7 10.60 29.84 14.84
N ALA A 8 11.73 29.14 15.06
CA ALA A 8 11.90 27.75 14.65
C ALA A 8 11.38 26.76 15.70
N ARG A 9 11.17 27.20 16.96
CA ARG A 9 10.76 26.32 18.08
C ARG A 9 9.25 26.13 18.11
N PHE A 10 8.78 24.90 18.30
CA PHE A 10 7.34 24.58 18.42
C PHE A 10 6.68 25.37 19.55
N ALA A 11 7.39 25.60 20.65
CA ALA A 11 6.90 26.41 21.77
C ALA A 11 6.56 27.87 21.38
N SER A 12 7.16 28.41 20.32
CA SER A 12 6.94 29.81 19.91
C SER A 12 5.61 30.04 19.19
N PHE A 13 4.90 28.99 18.80
CA PHE A 13 3.65 29.08 18.05
C PHE A 13 2.59 28.06 18.53
N LEU A 14 2.68 27.69 19.81
CA LEU A 14 1.71 26.81 20.46
C LEU A 14 0.47 27.62 20.87
N TYR A 15 -0.59 27.50 20.08
CA TYR A 15 -1.88 28.15 20.34
C TYR A 15 -2.95 27.11 20.64
N SER A 16 -4.00 27.51 21.37
CA SER A 16 -5.17 26.66 21.58
C SER A 16 -6.02 26.56 20.29
N PRO A 17 -6.81 25.49 20.11
CA PRO A 17 -7.73 25.37 18.97
C PRO A 17 -8.72 26.54 18.88
N LEU A 18 -9.19 27.06 20.03
CA LEU A 18 -10.07 28.22 20.10
C LEU A 18 -9.41 29.50 19.57
N ALA A 19 -8.10 29.70 19.81
CA ALA A 19 -7.36 30.81 19.24
C ALA A 19 -7.26 30.69 17.71
N GLY A 20 -7.08 29.47 17.19
CA GLY A 20 -7.14 29.20 15.75
C GLY A 20 -8.48 29.58 15.13
N LEU A 21 -9.59 29.14 15.74
CA LEU A 21 -10.95 29.49 15.28
C LEU A 21 -11.25 30.98 15.36
N SER A 22 -10.83 31.64 16.45
CA SER A 22 -10.95 33.08 16.62
C SER A 22 -10.18 33.83 15.52
N TYR A 23 -8.96 33.39 15.23
CA TYR A 23 -8.15 33.97 14.17
C TYR A 23 -8.79 33.80 12.79
N LEU A 24 -9.31 32.61 12.47
CA LEU A 24 -10.04 32.39 11.21
C LEU A 24 -11.23 33.33 11.05
N ARG A 25 -11.99 33.59 12.13
CA ARG A 25 -13.09 34.57 12.09
C ARG A 25 -12.59 35.99 11.81
N GLN A 26 -11.45 36.39 12.38
CA GLN A 26 -10.84 37.70 12.14
C GLN A 26 -10.31 37.83 10.71
N VAL A 27 -9.79 36.75 10.11
CA VAL A 27 -9.40 36.71 8.69
C VAL A 27 -10.62 36.96 7.81
N LEU A 28 -11.75 36.30 8.10
CA LEU A 28 -13.00 36.49 7.37
C LEU A 28 -13.58 37.90 7.51
N SER A 29 -13.36 38.57 8.65
CA SER A 29 -13.75 39.97 8.86
C SER A 29 -12.69 40.98 8.41
N GLY A 30 -11.58 40.54 7.81
CA GLY A 30 -10.47 41.39 7.35
C GLY A 30 -9.62 42.04 8.45
N GLY A 31 -9.86 41.69 9.72
CA GLY A 31 -9.23 42.28 10.90
C GLY A 31 -8.14 41.42 11.54
N ALA A 32 -7.66 40.39 10.84
CA ALA A 32 -6.65 39.48 11.37
C ALA A 32 -5.34 40.20 11.69
N ALA A 33 -4.80 39.93 12.88
CA ALA A 33 -3.50 40.45 13.26
C ALA A 33 -2.37 39.82 12.43
N ARG A 34 -1.35 40.63 12.12
CA ARG A 34 -0.12 40.19 11.44
C ARG A 34 0.81 39.46 12.41
N TYR A 35 1.26 38.26 12.06
CA TYR A 35 2.25 37.47 12.83
C TYR A 35 3.58 37.34 12.07
N LEU A 36 4.70 37.40 12.81
CA LEU A 36 6.05 37.19 12.23
C LEU A 36 6.40 35.70 12.07
N GLY A 37 5.91 34.85 12.99
CA GLY A 37 5.96 33.39 12.88
C GLY A 37 4.64 32.83 12.33
N HIS A 38 4.28 31.62 12.75
CA HIS A 38 2.95 31.09 12.44
C HIS A 38 1.87 31.84 13.24
N ASN A 39 0.81 32.23 12.56
CA ASN A 39 -0.41 32.70 13.21
C ASN A 39 -1.18 31.52 13.85
N PRO A 40 -2.19 31.77 14.72
CA PRO A 40 -2.90 30.70 15.42
C PRO A 40 -3.49 29.61 14.51
N ALA A 41 -4.09 29.99 13.37
CA ALA A 41 -4.69 29.03 12.44
C ALA A 41 -3.63 28.22 11.67
N GLY A 42 -2.59 28.90 11.19
CA GLY A 42 -1.44 28.29 10.52
C GLY A 42 -0.71 27.32 11.45
N SER A 43 -0.56 27.63 12.73
CA SER A 43 -0.01 26.71 13.72
C SER A 43 -0.81 25.42 13.84
N GLN A 44 -2.16 25.51 13.94
CA GLN A 44 -3.00 24.32 13.99
C GLN A 44 -2.83 23.47 12.73
N ALA A 45 -2.75 24.10 11.55
CA ALA A 45 -2.51 23.39 10.30
C ALA A 45 -1.17 22.63 10.33
N ILE A 46 -0.07 23.24 10.81
CA ILE A 46 1.23 22.56 10.92
C ILE A 46 1.17 21.37 11.88
N TYR A 47 0.57 21.51 13.07
CA TYR A 47 0.45 20.39 14.00
C TYR A 47 -0.40 19.27 13.41
N LEU A 48 -1.52 19.59 12.76
CA LEU A 48 -2.35 18.59 12.08
C LEU A 48 -1.58 17.87 10.98
N LEU A 49 -0.85 18.60 10.13
CA LEU A 49 -0.06 17.99 9.04
C LEU A 49 1.04 17.08 9.58
N LEU A 50 1.73 17.48 10.65
CA LEU A 50 2.77 16.65 11.28
C LEU A 50 2.19 15.40 11.95
N THR A 51 1.10 15.54 12.70
CA THR A 51 0.43 14.41 13.36
C THR A 51 -0.16 13.46 12.34
N LEU A 52 -0.88 13.97 11.33
CA LEU A 52 -1.43 13.14 10.26
C LEU A 52 -0.32 12.48 9.44
N GLY A 53 0.78 13.18 9.15
CA GLY A 53 1.94 12.58 8.48
C GLY A 53 2.52 11.40 9.26
N LEU A 54 2.62 11.52 10.59
CA LEU A 54 3.05 10.41 11.45
C LEU A 54 2.04 9.25 11.43
N VAL A 55 0.74 9.55 11.53
CA VAL A 55 -0.33 8.53 11.48
C VAL A 55 -0.32 7.81 10.13
N VAL A 56 -0.27 8.53 9.01
CA VAL A 56 -0.16 7.98 7.65
C VAL A 56 1.09 7.12 7.53
N GLY A 57 2.25 7.57 8.02
CA GLY A 57 3.48 6.79 8.01
C GLY A 57 3.37 5.48 8.79
N ILE A 58 2.90 5.53 10.04
CA ILE A 58 2.76 4.34 10.90
C ILE A 58 1.72 3.38 10.33
N THR A 59 0.54 3.87 9.99
CA THR A 59 -0.53 3.04 9.40
C THR A 59 -0.10 2.43 8.06
N GLY A 60 0.70 3.15 7.26
CA GLY A 60 1.27 2.64 6.00
C GLY A 60 2.23 1.48 6.24
N LEU A 61 3.13 1.59 7.22
CA LEU A 61 4.02 0.49 7.61
C LEU A 61 3.25 -0.76 8.02
N PHE A 62 2.21 -0.61 8.86
CA PHE A 62 1.39 -1.73 9.30
C PHE A 62 0.43 -2.26 8.21
N THR A 63 0.03 -1.43 7.25
CA THR A 63 -0.68 -1.89 6.05
C THR A 63 0.22 -2.81 5.23
N GLN A 64 1.45 -2.36 4.95
CA GLN A 64 2.44 -3.13 4.21
C GLN A 64 2.82 -4.44 4.93
N GLY A 65 3.05 -4.42 6.24
CA GLY A 65 3.41 -5.64 6.97
C GLY A 65 2.24 -6.55 7.37
N GLY A 66 1.03 -6.00 7.43
CA GLY A 66 -0.17 -6.75 7.81
C GLY A 66 -0.94 -7.31 6.62
N GLU A 67 -1.36 -6.44 5.70
CA GLU A 67 -2.19 -6.85 4.56
C GLU A 67 -1.35 -7.54 3.49
N GLU A 68 -0.20 -6.95 3.15
CA GLU A 68 0.71 -7.48 2.12
C GLU A 68 1.77 -8.45 2.69
N GLN A 69 1.96 -8.50 4.02
CA GLN A 69 2.97 -9.33 4.68
C GLN A 69 4.43 -9.01 4.28
N HIS A 70 4.76 -7.72 4.03
CA HIS A 70 6.11 -7.28 3.66
C HIS A 70 6.74 -6.26 4.63
N GLY A 71 8.05 -6.06 4.48
CA GLY A 71 8.80 -5.02 5.19
C GLY A 71 9.12 -5.36 6.64
N ALA A 72 9.59 -4.35 7.39
CA ALA A 72 10.14 -4.54 8.74
C ALA A 72 9.11 -5.01 9.78
N VAL A 73 7.81 -4.86 9.49
CA VAL A 73 6.70 -5.27 10.36
C VAL A 73 5.85 -6.40 9.75
N ALA A 74 6.41 -7.13 8.76
CA ALA A 74 5.78 -8.30 8.15
C ALA A 74 5.36 -9.32 9.20
N GLY A 75 4.11 -9.78 9.14
CA GLY A 75 3.58 -10.83 10.02
C GLY A 75 3.37 -10.42 11.49
N MET A 76 3.69 -9.17 11.87
CA MET A 76 3.44 -8.68 13.23
C MET A 76 1.95 -8.56 13.55
N VAL A 77 1.12 -8.36 12.51
CA VAL A 77 -0.33 -8.27 12.63
C VAL A 77 -0.98 -9.15 11.57
N SER A 78 -2.22 -9.60 11.84
CA SER A 78 -2.98 -10.40 10.88
C SER A 78 -3.38 -9.58 9.65
N ILE A 79 -3.69 -10.26 8.54
CA ILE A 79 -4.22 -9.61 7.33
C ILE A 79 -5.50 -8.81 7.63
N ALA A 80 -6.33 -9.29 8.56
CA ALA A 80 -7.51 -8.55 9.01
C ALA A 80 -7.14 -7.20 9.66
N ALA A 81 -6.14 -7.21 10.55
CA ALA A 81 -5.66 -6.00 11.19
C ALA A 81 -4.94 -5.09 10.18
N GLY A 82 -4.15 -5.66 9.26
CA GLY A 82 -3.53 -4.93 8.15
C GLY A 82 -4.54 -4.13 7.34
N ARG A 83 -5.69 -4.73 7.01
CA ARG A 83 -6.79 -4.05 6.34
C ARG A 83 -7.36 -2.88 7.16
N MET A 84 -7.47 -3.01 8.48
CA MET A 84 -7.91 -1.91 9.34
C MET A 84 -6.89 -0.76 9.32
N PHE A 85 -5.60 -1.06 9.30
CA PHE A 85 -4.56 -0.05 9.14
C PHE A 85 -4.65 0.63 7.77
N LYS A 86 -4.96 -0.10 6.70
CA LYS A 86 -5.18 0.49 5.37
C LYS A 86 -6.35 1.46 5.35
N GLU A 87 -7.48 1.07 5.93
CA GLU A 87 -8.66 1.95 6.02
C GLU A 87 -8.31 3.21 6.82
N GLY A 88 -7.60 3.06 7.94
CA GLY A 88 -7.09 4.19 8.72
C GLY A 88 -6.10 5.07 7.94
N HIS A 89 -5.23 4.46 7.14
CA HIS A 89 -4.27 5.14 6.28
C HIS A 89 -4.97 5.99 5.22
N GLU A 90 -5.95 5.43 4.51
CA GLU A 90 -6.74 6.13 3.49
C GLU A 90 -7.53 7.31 4.07
N ILE A 91 -8.15 7.12 5.25
CA ILE A 91 -8.85 8.18 5.98
C ILE A 91 -7.86 9.28 6.38
N ALA A 92 -6.74 8.93 7.02
CA ALA A 92 -5.75 9.90 7.49
C ALA A 92 -5.11 10.67 6.32
N ALA A 93 -4.81 9.99 5.20
CA ALA A 93 -4.27 10.61 3.99
C ALA A 93 -5.28 11.57 3.35
N THR A 94 -6.56 11.20 3.32
CA THR A 94 -7.63 12.07 2.81
C THR A 94 -7.80 13.32 3.68
N LEU A 95 -7.82 13.14 5.01
CA LEU A 95 -7.86 14.26 5.96
C LEU A 95 -6.63 15.16 5.81
N MET A 96 -5.44 14.57 5.66
CA MET A 96 -4.22 15.32 5.42
C MET A 96 -4.32 16.16 4.16
N LEU A 97 -4.85 15.61 3.06
CA LEU A 97 -5.04 16.33 1.81
C LEU A 97 -5.99 17.52 1.97
N LEU A 98 -7.08 17.37 2.73
CA LEU A 98 -7.99 18.47 3.07
C LEU A 98 -7.27 19.58 3.86
N VAL A 99 -6.44 19.20 4.84
CA VAL A 99 -5.63 20.16 5.62
C VAL A 99 -4.60 20.85 4.73
N VAL A 100 -3.97 20.13 3.79
CA VAL A 100 -3.04 20.72 2.80
C VAL A 100 -3.75 21.79 1.98
N PHE A 101 -4.93 21.51 1.42
CA PHE A 101 -5.68 22.50 0.66
C PHE A 101 -6.07 23.71 1.52
N GLY A 102 -6.55 23.48 2.75
CA GLY A 102 -6.87 24.56 3.68
C GLY A 102 -5.64 25.40 4.05
N HIS A 103 -4.48 24.76 4.24
CA HIS A 103 -3.22 25.44 4.52
C HIS A 103 -2.76 26.30 3.35
N LEU A 104 -2.77 25.77 2.12
CA LEU A 104 -2.41 26.52 0.91
C LEU A 104 -3.35 27.71 0.68
N ALA A 105 -4.65 27.53 0.89
CA ALA A 105 -5.62 28.62 0.84
C ALA A 105 -5.32 29.69 1.90
N GLY A 106 -5.02 29.27 3.13
CA GLY A 106 -4.61 30.17 4.20
C GLY A 106 -3.34 30.96 3.85
N VAL A 107 -2.32 30.30 3.30
CA VAL A 107 -1.09 30.96 2.84
C VAL A 107 -1.39 32.00 1.75
N ALA A 108 -2.26 31.69 0.79
CA ALA A 108 -2.64 32.63 -0.27
C ALA A 108 -3.42 33.83 0.28
N VAL A 109 -4.41 33.58 1.15
CA VAL A 109 -5.24 34.63 1.77
C VAL A 109 -4.38 35.55 2.64
N GLU A 110 -3.53 35.00 3.51
CA GLU A 110 -2.64 35.78 4.37
C GLU A 110 -1.62 36.58 3.56
N SER A 111 -1.07 35.97 2.49
CA SER A 111 -0.15 36.67 1.59
C SER A 111 -0.81 37.89 0.94
N TRP A 112 -2.08 37.76 0.55
CA TRP A 112 -2.85 38.85 -0.04
C TRP A 112 -3.26 39.90 1.00
N LEU A 113 -3.81 39.47 2.14
CA LEU A 113 -4.30 40.33 3.22
C LEU A 113 -3.19 41.21 3.80
N HIS A 114 -2.01 40.61 4.02
CA HIS A 114 -0.87 41.31 4.60
C HIS A 114 0.10 41.88 3.55
N LYS A 115 -0.16 41.65 2.25
CA LYS A 115 0.70 42.07 1.14
C LYS A 115 2.14 41.56 1.28
N GLU A 116 2.27 40.32 1.72
CA GLU A 116 3.55 39.64 1.97
C GLU A 116 3.65 38.37 1.14
N ASN A 117 4.82 38.09 0.56
CA ASN A 117 5.03 36.82 -0.14
C ASN A 117 5.46 35.74 0.87
N LEU A 118 4.49 35.11 1.52
CA LEU A 118 4.76 34.08 2.53
C LEU A 118 5.54 32.87 1.95
N PRO A 119 5.23 32.33 0.75
CA PRO A 119 6.05 31.26 0.17
C PRO A 119 7.53 31.62 0.05
N ARG A 120 7.84 32.86 -0.39
CA ARG A 120 9.22 33.35 -0.46
C ARG A 120 9.85 33.45 0.93
N SER A 121 9.11 33.93 1.93
CA SER A 121 9.59 33.98 3.31
C SER A 121 9.85 32.58 3.90
N MET A 122 9.06 31.57 3.55
CA MET A 122 9.28 30.18 3.95
C MET A 122 10.57 29.59 3.36
N VAL A 123 10.84 29.85 2.08
CA VAL A 123 12.06 29.35 1.41
C VAL A 123 13.32 30.08 1.89
N THR A 124 13.24 31.41 2.04
CA THR A 124 14.40 32.22 2.44
C THR A 124 14.64 32.23 3.95
N GLY A 125 13.62 31.93 4.74
CA GLY A 125 13.61 32.09 6.20
C GLY A 125 13.63 33.56 6.64
N MET A 126 13.28 34.51 5.76
CA MET A 126 13.36 35.95 6.01
C MET A 126 11.98 36.62 5.88
N LYS A 127 11.67 37.51 6.81
CA LYS A 127 10.45 38.30 6.85
C LYS A 127 10.74 39.66 7.50
N ASP A 128 10.13 40.73 7.00
CA ASP A 128 10.32 42.07 7.55
C ASP A 128 9.76 42.14 8.98
N ALA A 129 10.57 42.62 9.91
CA ALA A 129 10.22 42.66 11.33
C ALA A 129 10.40 44.07 11.91
N PRO A 130 9.54 44.50 12.85
CA PRO A 130 9.74 45.72 13.61
C PRO A 130 11.01 45.62 14.47
N GLU A 131 11.61 46.76 14.82
CA GLU A 131 12.91 46.83 15.52
C GLU A 131 12.95 46.08 16.86
N ASN A 132 11.81 45.93 17.54
CA ASN A 132 11.69 45.24 18.82
C ASN A 132 11.41 43.72 18.69
N ALA A 133 11.40 43.17 17.48
CA ALA A 133 11.13 41.77 17.27
C ALA A 133 12.27 40.87 17.79
N PRO A 134 11.96 39.68 18.36
CA PRO A 134 12.96 38.69 18.72
C PRO A 134 13.93 38.40 17.56
N ALA A 135 15.23 38.57 17.81
CA ALA A 135 16.25 38.29 16.80
C ALA A 135 16.24 36.81 16.41
N SER A 136 16.27 36.54 15.10
CA SER A 136 16.36 35.19 14.54
C SER A 136 17.20 35.24 13.27
N LYS A 137 18.22 34.38 13.19
CA LYS A 137 19.12 34.30 12.02
C LYS A 137 18.85 33.01 11.24
N PRO A 138 18.89 33.04 9.90
CA PRO A 138 18.72 31.83 9.10
C PRO A 138 19.95 30.92 9.20
N HIS A 139 19.75 29.64 9.50
CA HIS A 139 20.81 28.63 9.59
C HIS A 139 21.05 27.92 8.23
N ARG A 140 21.44 28.68 7.21
CA ARG A 140 21.57 28.17 5.82
C ARG A 140 22.45 26.93 5.64
N PRO A 141 23.62 26.79 6.32
CA PRO A 141 24.44 25.59 6.20
C PRO A 141 23.70 24.32 6.68
N VAL A 142 22.91 24.44 7.75
CA VAL A 142 22.10 23.32 8.27
C VAL A 142 21.01 22.95 7.27
N SER A 143 20.32 23.94 6.70
CA SER A 143 19.31 23.70 5.66
C SER A 143 19.91 23.01 4.42
N ALA A 144 21.10 23.44 3.97
CA ALA A 144 21.79 22.83 2.84
C ALA A 144 22.20 21.38 3.15
N LEU A 145 22.75 21.13 4.35
CA LEU A 145 23.11 19.78 4.80
C LEU A 145 21.88 18.86 4.85
N MET A 146 20.76 19.34 5.41
CA MET A 146 19.52 18.57 5.47
C MET A 146 18.96 18.27 4.08
N LEU A 147 18.99 19.25 3.16
CA LEU A 147 18.53 19.04 1.79
C LEU A 147 19.38 17.99 1.07
N VAL A 148 20.71 18.06 1.20
CA VAL A 148 21.63 17.06 0.63
C VAL A 148 21.36 15.69 1.25
N ALA A 149 21.24 15.59 2.57
CA ALA A 149 20.99 14.32 3.25
C ALA A 149 19.67 13.68 2.81
N VAL A 150 18.57 14.44 2.77
CA VAL A 150 17.25 13.95 2.32
C VAL A 150 17.28 13.54 0.86
N THR A 151 17.94 14.33 -0.01
CA THR A 151 18.02 14.03 -1.45
C THR A 151 18.88 12.80 -1.72
N LEU A 152 20.03 12.67 -1.05
CA LEU A 152 20.89 11.49 -1.18
C LEU A 152 20.21 10.24 -0.64
N PHE A 153 19.56 10.34 0.52
CA PHE A 153 18.81 9.22 1.09
C PHE A 153 17.65 8.81 0.19
N GLY A 154 16.85 9.77 -0.28
CA GLY A 154 15.75 9.51 -1.21
C GLY A 154 16.26 8.91 -2.52
N GLY A 155 17.30 9.50 -3.11
CA GLY A 155 17.93 9.00 -4.34
C GLY A 155 18.46 7.58 -4.20
N TRP A 156 19.15 7.28 -3.10
CA TRP A 156 19.62 5.92 -2.79
C TRP A 156 18.45 4.93 -2.62
N TRP A 157 17.42 5.30 -1.86
CA TRP A 157 16.24 4.46 -1.65
C TRP A 157 15.48 4.18 -2.96
N PHE A 158 15.19 5.20 -3.76
CA PHE A 158 14.52 5.02 -5.05
C PHE A 158 15.40 4.24 -6.04
N PHE A 159 16.70 4.49 -6.07
CA PHE A 159 17.62 3.70 -6.88
C PHE A 159 17.59 2.23 -6.49
N TYR A 160 17.67 1.92 -5.19
CA TYR A 160 17.51 0.57 -4.65
C TYR A 160 16.16 -0.04 -5.03
N ALA A 161 15.06 0.67 -4.81
CA ALA A 161 13.71 0.18 -5.10
C ALA A 161 13.47 -0.13 -6.60
N LEU A 162 14.11 0.64 -7.50
CA LEU A 162 13.94 0.52 -8.95
C LEU A 162 14.95 -0.41 -9.64
N HIS A 163 16.08 -0.75 -9.01
CA HIS A 163 17.15 -1.50 -9.68
C HIS A 163 17.49 -2.85 -9.04
N GLN A 164 16.81 -3.26 -7.98
CA GLN A 164 16.98 -4.63 -7.47
C GLN A 164 16.10 -5.61 -8.27
N PRO A 165 16.68 -6.64 -8.89
CA PRO A 165 15.94 -7.60 -9.70
C PRO A 165 15.10 -8.55 -8.84
N ILE A 166 13.93 -8.90 -9.37
CA ILE A 166 12.97 -9.91 -8.88
C ILE A 166 13.64 -11.25 -8.47
N GLU A 167 14.70 -11.64 -9.17
CA GLU A 167 15.30 -12.97 -9.08
C GLU A 167 16.17 -13.23 -7.83
N ALA A 168 16.49 -12.21 -7.02
CA ALA A 168 17.28 -12.43 -5.81
C ALA A 168 16.54 -13.29 -4.75
N HIS A 169 15.21 -13.42 -4.88
CA HIS A 169 14.37 -14.07 -3.87
C HIS A 169 13.45 -15.17 -4.43
N ILE A 170 13.23 -15.25 -5.75
CA ILE A 170 12.45 -16.29 -6.40
C ILE A 170 13.43 -17.07 -7.28
N GLY A 171 13.70 -18.32 -6.93
CA GLY A 171 14.84 -19.12 -7.40
C GLY A 171 14.90 -19.49 -8.88
N ASN A 172 14.39 -18.67 -9.79
CA ASN A 172 14.35 -18.92 -11.23
C ASN A 172 15.06 -17.80 -12.01
N ARG A 173 16.38 -17.94 -12.18
CA ARG A 173 17.29 -16.93 -12.77
C ARG A 173 17.24 -16.79 -14.31
N ALA A 174 16.37 -17.55 -14.97
CA ALA A 174 16.43 -17.75 -16.42
C ALA A 174 15.37 -16.97 -17.19
N ALA A 175 14.42 -16.33 -16.51
CA ALA A 175 13.29 -15.67 -17.15
C ALA A 175 13.17 -14.23 -16.66
N VAL A 176 13.26 -13.31 -17.62
CA VAL A 176 12.87 -11.90 -17.58
C VAL A 176 14.01 -10.90 -17.30
N LYS A 177 14.66 -10.48 -18.39
CA LYS A 177 15.64 -9.37 -18.47
C LYS A 177 15.05 -7.97 -18.20
N ASP A 178 13.73 -7.83 -18.07
CA ASP A 178 13.03 -6.54 -18.15
C ASP A 178 12.07 -6.30 -16.97
N VAL A 179 12.49 -6.51 -15.72
CA VAL A 179 11.67 -6.09 -14.57
C VAL A 179 12.39 -5.06 -13.68
N PRO A 180 11.99 -3.77 -13.74
CA PRO A 180 12.69 -2.66 -13.10
C PRO A 180 12.23 -2.39 -11.66
N HIS A 181 11.88 -3.40 -10.87
CA HIS A 181 11.46 -3.20 -9.48
C HIS A 181 11.72 -4.40 -8.58
N VAL A 182 11.97 -4.12 -7.29
CA VAL A 182 12.11 -5.13 -6.23
C VAL A 182 10.85 -6.02 -6.20
N ALA A 183 11.02 -7.34 -6.27
CA ALA A 183 9.94 -8.26 -5.94
C ALA A 183 9.67 -8.22 -4.44
N PHE A 184 8.47 -7.80 -4.07
CA PHE A 184 7.93 -8.09 -2.74
C PHE A 184 7.68 -9.60 -2.65
N VAL A 185 8.59 -10.31 -2.00
CA VAL A 185 8.46 -11.76 -1.84
C VAL A 185 7.54 -12.01 -0.66
N GLY A 186 6.30 -12.41 -0.99
CA GLY A 186 5.30 -12.81 -0.02
C GLY A 186 5.75 -14.02 0.81
N VAL A 187 4.92 -14.40 1.77
CA VAL A 187 5.19 -15.52 2.67
C VAL A 187 5.37 -16.80 1.85
N LYS A 188 6.40 -17.60 2.16
CA LYS A 188 6.55 -18.93 1.58
C LYS A 188 5.34 -19.79 1.99
N LEU A 189 4.52 -20.14 1.01
CA LEU A 189 3.32 -20.94 1.26
C LEU A 189 3.67 -22.43 1.48
N PRO A 190 2.84 -23.16 2.24
CA PRO A 190 2.98 -24.60 2.39
C PRO A 190 2.98 -25.32 1.04
N ASP A 191 3.72 -26.41 0.96
CA ASP A 191 3.90 -27.17 -0.28
C ASP A 191 3.70 -28.67 -0.01
N ASN A 192 3.23 -29.41 -1.02
CA ASN A 192 3.12 -30.87 -1.00
C ASN A 192 3.50 -31.39 -2.39
N ALA A 193 4.49 -32.30 -2.42
CA ALA A 193 5.05 -32.81 -3.66
C ALA A 193 4.02 -33.57 -4.50
N LYS A 194 3.17 -34.39 -3.86
CA LYS A 194 2.14 -35.19 -4.53
C LYS A 194 1.07 -34.29 -5.16
N TRP A 195 0.55 -33.30 -4.41
CA TRP A 195 -0.37 -32.29 -4.96
C TRP A 195 0.22 -31.57 -6.16
N ARG A 196 1.48 -31.10 -6.08
CA ARG A 196 2.11 -30.40 -7.20
C ARG A 196 2.28 -31.29 -8.43
N GLU A 197 2.65 -32.55 -8.24
CA GLU A 197 2.81 -33.53 -9.31
C GLU A 197 1.47 -33.81 -10.01
N GLU A 198 0.44 -34.19 -9.24
CA GLU A 198 -0.85 -34.58 -9.81
C GLU A 198 -1.62 -33.36 -10.39
N CYS A 199 -1.71 -32.28 -9.61
CA CYS A 199 -2.51 -31.09 -9.98
C CYS A 199 -1.75 -30.12 -10.91
N GLY A 200 -0.44 -30.31 -11.11
CA GLY A 200 0.38 -29.53 -12.04
C GLY A 200 0.53 -30.14 -13.44
N SER A 201 -0.05 -31.32 -13.68
CA SER A 201 0.15 -32.11 -14.90
C SER A 201 -0.46 -31.50 -16.16
N CYS A 202 -1.60 -30.82 -16.03
CA CYS A 202 -2.37 -30.27 -17.16
C CYS A 202 -2.46 -28.74 -17.16
N HIS A 203 -2.38 -28.11 -15.99
CA HIS A 203 -2.42 -26.67 -15.81
C HIS A 203 -1.53 -26.28 -14.63
N LEU A 204 -1.39 -24.98 -14.37
CA LEU A 204 -0.71 -24.48 -13.16
C LEU A 204 -1.29 -25.19 -11.91
N ALA A 205 -0.43 -25.72 -11.04
CA ALA A 205 -0.86 -26.24 -9.75
C ALA A 205 -1.41 -25.08 -8.89
N PHE A 206 -2.72 -24.81 -9.01
CA PHE A 206 -3.36 -23.68 -8.36
C PHE A 206 -3.29 -23.84 -6.84
N HIS A 207 -2.55 -22.95 -6.19
CA HIS A 207 -2.33 -23.06 -4.75
C HIS A 207 -3.68 -23.12 -3.98
N PRO A 208 -3.81 -23.97 -2.95
CA PRO A 208 -5.11 -24.21 -2.31
C PRO A 208 -5.75 -22.97 -1.68
N SER A 209 -4.96 -21.93 -1.41
CA SER A 209 -5.41 -20.64 -0.88
C SER A 209 -6.40 -19.89 -1.80
N LEU A 210 -6.59 -20.34 -3.04
CA LEU A 210 -7.44 -19.69 -4.04
C LEU A 210 -8.90 -20.15 -4.05
N LEU A 211 -9.27 -21.14 -3.25
CA LEU A 211 -10.66 -21.59 -3.06
C LEU A 211 -10.89 -22.04 -1.61
N PRO A 212 -12.14 -22.00 -1.10
CA PRO A 212 -12.47 -22.53 0.21
C PRO A 212 -12.38 -24.06 0.24
N ALA A 213 -12.22 -24.65 1.42
CA ALA A 213 -12.05 -26.10 1.58
C ALA A 213 -13.21 -26.89 0.95
N ARG A 214 -14.44 -26.39 1.08
CA ARG A 214 -15.65 -26.99 0.49
C ARG A 214 -15.61 -27.10 -1.03
N SER A 215 -14.98 -26.15 -1.72
CA SER A 215 -14.79 -26.21 -3.17
C SER A 215 -13.82 -27.32 -3.55
N TRP A 216 -12.71 -27.45 -2.82
CA TRP A 216 -11.73 -28.52 -3.03
C TRP A 216 -12.33 -29.89 -2.73
N GLN A 217 -13.11 -30.01 -1.65
CA GLN A 217 -13.83 -31.24 -1.31
C GLN A 217 -14.80 -31.65 -2.42
N LYS A 218 -15.60 -30.72 -2.93
CA LYS A 218 -16.52 -31.00 -4.04
C LYS A 218 -15.77 -31.42 -5.30
N MET A 219 -14.68 -30.72 -5.63
CA MET A 219 -13.86 -31.03 -6.81
C MET A 219 -13.25 -32.43 -6.75
N MET A 220 -12.75 -32.86 -5.60
CA MET A 220 -12.15 -34.19 -5.43
C MET A 220 -13.21 -35.30 -5.33
N ALA A 221 -14.40 -35.00 -4.79
CA ALA A 221 -15.52 -35.95 -4.77
C ALA A 221 -16.08 -36.24 -6.18
N GLU A 222 -15.93 -35.30 -7.10
CA GLU A 222 -16.36 -35.37 -8.50
C GLU A 222 -15.14 -35.41 -9.45
N GLN A 223 -14.03 -36.05 -9.04
CA GLN A 223 -12.78 -36.07 -9.82
C GLN A 223 -12.91 -36.71 -11.21
N ASP A 224 -13.92 -37.57 -11.40
CA ASP A 224 -14.30 -38.19 -12.69
C ASP A 224 -14.93 -37.19 -13.68
N LYS A 225 -15.30 -36.00 -13.20
CA LYS A 225 -15.98 -34.94 -13.95
C LYS A 225 -15.18 -33.64 -13.97
N HIS A 226 -13.86 -33.71 -13.83
CA HIS A 226 -12.96 -32.56 -13.78
C HIS A 226 -12.91 -31.82 -15.13
N PHE A 227 -13.90 -30.95 -15.36
CA PHE A 227 -14.02 -30.07 -16.53
C PHE A 227 -13.95 -30.78 -17.89
N GLY A 228 -14.49 -32.00 -17.96
CA GLY A 228 -14.47 -32.83 -19.17
C GLY A 228 -13.38 -33.89 -19.20
N THR A 229 -12.58 -33.99 -18.14
CA THR A 229 -11.52 -34.99 -17.98
C THR A 229 -11.70 -35.74 -16.65
N ASP A 230 -11.28 -37.01 -16.60
CA ASP A 230 -11.16 -37.78 -15.36
C ASP A 230 -9.73 -37.63 -14.82
N LEU A 231 -9.58 -37.23 -13.55
CA LEU A 231 -8.26 -37.17 -12.91
C LEU A 231 -7.67 -38.55 -12.64
N ALA A 232 -8.52 -39.58 -12.51
CA ALA A 232 -8.16 -40.97 -12.27
C ALA A 232 -7.21 -41.20 -11.08
N LEU A 233 -7.30 -40.37 -10.03
CA LEU A 233 -6.47 -40.53 -8.83
C LEU A 233 -7.00 -41.67 -7.98
N ASP A 234 -6.10 -42.53 -7.51
CA ASP A 234 -6.43 -43.57 -6.54
C ASP A 234 -6.84 -42.97 -5.19
N ASP A 235 -7.54 -43.77 -4.37
CA ASP A 235 -8.09 -43.34 -3.10
C ASP A 235 -7.04 -42.78 -2.11
N ALA A 236 -5.82 -43.32 -2.11
CA ALA A 236 -4.77 -42.85 -1.20
C ALA A 236 -4.25 -41.48 -1.65
N THR A 237 -3.95 -41.34 -2.95
CA THR A 237 -3.54 -40.07 -3.56
C THR A 237 -4.61 -38.99 -3.40
N SER A 238 -5.87 -39.32 -3.71
CA SER A 238 -7.00 -38.40 -3.58
C SER A 238 -7.17 -37.88 -2.16
N LYS A 239 -7.06 -38.77 -1.15
CA LYS A 239 -7.12 -38.38 0.28
C LYS A 239 -5.96 -37.48 0.70
N GLU A 240 -4.73 -37.81 0.30
CA GLU A 240 -3.55 -36.99 0.65
C GLU A 240 -3.67 -35.59 0.05
N VAL A 241 -3.95 -35.50 -1.25
CA VAL A 241 -4.07 -34.24 -1.98
C VAL A 241 -5.21 -33.40 -1.41
N LEU A 242 -6.38 -34.01 -1.15
CA LEU A 242 -7.50 -33.30 -0.54
C LEU A 242 -7.17 -32.78 0.86
N ALA A 243 -6.48 -33.58 1.69
CA ALA A 243 -6.08 -33.15 3.03
C ALA A 243 -5.17 -31.92 2.98
N PHE A 244 -4.19 -31.91 2.06
CA PHE A 244 -3.34 -30.75 1.83
C PHE A 244 -4.15 -29.53 1.37
N MET A 245 -5.04 -29.70 0.38
CA MET A 245 -5.82 -28.58 -0.17
C MET A 245 -6.78 -27.98 0.85
N ALA A 246 -7.52 -28.81 1.59
CA ALA A 246 -8.42 -28.36 2.64
C ALA A 246 -7.66 -27.69 3.79
N GLY A 247 -6.50 -28.23 4.16
CA GLY A 247 -5.61 -27.71 5.19
C GLY A 247 -4.99 -26.35 4.87
N ASN A 248 -4.89 -25.99 3.59
CA ASN A 248 -4.26 -24.75 3.09
C ASN A 248 -5.23 -23.87 2.28
N SER A 249 -6.53 -24.08 2.46
CA SER A 249 -7.60 -23.40 1.74
C SER A 249 -7.65 -21.88 1.98
N ALA A 250 -8.43 -21.15 1.18
CA ALA A 250 -8.62 -19.71 1.29
C ALA A 250 -9.01 -19.24 2.71
N GLU A 251 -9.72 -20.09 3.47
CA GLU A 251 -10.16 -19.82 4.84
C GLU A 251 -8.98 -19.65 5.81
N LYS A 252 -7.82 -20.22 5.50
CA LYS A 252 -6.60 -20.02 6.29
C LYS A 252 -6.04 -18.60 6.19
N SER A 253 -6.47 -17.81 5.20
CA SER A 253 -6.10 -16.40 5.06
C SER A 253 -4.58 -16.17 5.12
N VAL A 254 -3.81 -17.04 4.46
CA VAL A 254 -2.34 -17.00 4.45
C VAL A 254 -1.77 -15.92 3.51
N THR A 255 -2.59 -15.37 2.61
CA THR A 255 -2.26 -14.25 1.71
C THR A 255 -3.43 -13.27 1.63
N GLU A 256 -3.18 -12.04 1.15
CA GLU A 256 -4.21 -11.03 0.91
C GLU A 256 -5.31 -11.58 -0.02
N ALA A 257 -4.91 -12.22 -1.11
CA ALA A 257 -5.81 -12.88 -2.05
C ALA A 257 -6.69 -13.93 -1.36
N ALA A 258 -6.10 -14.83 -0.56
CA ALA A 258 -6.84 -15.85 0.18
C ALA A 258 -7.90 -15.25 1.12
N TYR A 259 -7.48 -14.24 1.89
CA TYR A 259 -8.34 -13.50 2.83
C TYR A 259 -9.55 -12.88 2.13
N LYS A 260 -9.33 -12.27 0.95
CA LYS A 260 -10.36 -11.58 0.17
C LYS A 260 -11.24 -12.54 -0.62
N ILE A 261 -10.68 -13.62 -1.18
CA ILE A 261 -11.43 -14.69 -1.84
C ILE A 261 -12.43 -15.30 -0.86
N SER A 262 -11.95 -15.75 0.30
CA SER A 262 -12.78 -16.40 1.33
C SER A 262 -13.98 -15.54 1.74
N ARG A 263 -13.78 -14.24 1.90
CA ARG A 263 -14.85 -13.28 2.26
C ARG A 263 -15.78 -12.89 1.13
N SER A 264 -15.41 -13.19 -0.11
CA SER A 264 -16.21 -12.85 -1.29
C SER A 264 -17.22 -13.95 -1.67
N ILE A 265 -17.01 -15.17 -1.18
CA ILE A 265 -17.82 -16.35 -1.49
C ILE A 265 -18.80 -16.59 -0.33
N LYS A 266 -20.08 -16.79 -0.63
CA LYS A 266 -21.07 -17.09 0.43
C LYS A 266 -20.78 -18.44 1.09
N PRO A 267 -21.10 -18.62 2.38
CA PRO A 267 -20.87 -19.89 3.09
C PRO A 267 -21.47 -21.11 2.39
N GLU A 268 -22.63 -20.96 1.76
CA GLU A 268 -23.36 -22.00 1.03
C GLU A 268 -22.81 -22.30 -0.37
N ASP A 269 -22.00 -21.40 -0.94
CA ASP A 269 -21.48 -21.52 -2.31
C ASP A 269 -20.15 -22.29 -2.32
N ALA A 270 -20.02 -23.28 -3.19
CA ALA A 270 -18.78 -24.02 -3.45
C ALA A 270 -18.35 -23.87 -4.93
N PRO A 271 -17.83 -22.70 -5.34
CA PRO A 271 -17.41 -22.47 -6.72
C PRO A 271 -16.27 -23.41 -7.09
N LEU A 272 -16.32 -24.00 -8.29
CA LEU A 272 -15.29 -24.92 -8.77
C LEU A 272 -14.19 -24.22 -9.60
N ARG A 273 -14.43 -22.97 -10.04
CA ARG A 273 -13.46 -22.19 -10.80
C ARG A 273 -13.05 -20.95 -10.02
N ILE A 274 -11.74 -20.78 -9.84
CA ILE A 274 -11.15 -19.58 -9.21
C ILE A 274 -11.57 -18.31 -9.97
N THR A 275 -11.61 -18.40 -11.30
CA THR A 275 -11.96 -17.31 -12.21
C THR A 275 -13.43 -16.88 -12.16
N GLU A 276 -14.27 -17.62 -11.45
CA GLU A 276 -15.69 -17.30 -11.24
C GLU A 276 -15.97 -16.76 -9.84
N THR A 277 -14.96 -16.77 -8.95
CA THR A 277 -15.13 -16.21 -7.61
C THR A 277 -15.40 -14.70 -7.68
N PRO A 278 -16.27 -14.14 -6.81
CA PRO A 278 -16.61 -12.72 -6.89
C PRO A 278 -15.40 -11.80 -6.73
N TYR A 279 -14.43 -12.17 -5.87
CA TYR A 279 -13.18 -11.43 -5.74
C TYR A 279 -12.37 -11.42 -7.05
N TRP A 280 -12.16 -12.59 -7.67
CA TRP A 280 -11.38 -12.67 -8.91
C TRP A 280 -12.01 -11.82 -10.01
N VAL A 281 -13.32 -11.94 -10.22
CA VAL A 281 -14.06 -11.16 -11.23
C VAL A 281 -13.93 -9.66 -10.96
N LYS A 282 -14.07 -9.23 -9.70
CA LYS A 282 -13.94 -7.82 -9.32
C LYS A 282 -12.53 -7.28 -9.57
N LYS A 283 -11.48 -8.04 -9.24
CA LYS A 283 -10.08 -7.64 -9.43
C LYS A 283 -9.68 -7.58 -10.91
N HIS A 284 -10.18 -8.50 -11.72
CA HIS A 284 -9.80 -8.63 -13.13
C HIS A 284 -10.73 -7.88 -14.12
N LYS A 285 -11.74 -7.15 -13.63
CA LYS A 285 -12.72 -6.45 -14.47
C LYS A 285 -12.13 -5.41 -15.43
N GLY A 286 -10.95 -4.88 -15.13
CA GLY A 286 -10.28 -3.84 -15.91
C GLY A 286 -9.48 -4.36 -17.11
N ILE A 287 -9.31 -5.69 -17.23
CA ILE A 287 -8.51 -6.30 -18.30
C ILE A 287 -9.36 -6.45 -19.56
N SER A 288 -8.83 -5.97 -20.69
CA SER A 288 -9.58 -5.94 -21.94
C SER A 288 -9.81 -7.34 -22.52
N GLY A 289 -10.86 -7.50 -23.33
CA GLY A 289 -11.09 -8.76 -24.04
C GLY A 289 -9.95 -9.13 -24.99
N SER A 290 -9.24 -8.14 -25.56
CA SER A 290 -8.07 -8.36 -26.42
C SER A 290 -6.90 -8.94 -25.65
N ASP A 291 -6.64 -8.46 -24.43
CA ASP A 291 -5.56 -9.00 -23.58
C ASP A 291 -5.82 -10.47 -23.25
N TRP A 292 -7.06 -10.81 -22.90
CA TRP A 292 -7.44 -12.21 -22.63
C TRP A 292 -7.28 -13.14 -23.84
N ARG A 293 -7.43 -12.61 -25.05
CA ARG A 293 -7.28 -13.35 -26.32
C ARG A 293 -5.87 -13.28 -26.90
N SER A 294 -4.96 -12.53 -26.28
CA SER A 294 -3.57 -12.43 -26.73
C SER A 294 -2.94 -13.82 -26.82
N PRO A 295 -2.16 -14.16 -27.86
CA PRO A 295 -1.46 -15.43 -27.95
C PRO A 295 -0.54 -15.74 -26.77
N LYS A 296 -0.07 -14.70 -26.06
CA LYS A 296 0.77 -14.81 -24.86
C LYS A 296 -0.03 -15.21 -23.60
N VAL A 297 -1.28 -14.75 -23.49
CA VAL A 297 -2.15 -15.04 -22.34
C VAL A 297 -3.01 -16.28 -22.62
N LYS A 298 -3.57 -16.40 -23.83
CA LYS A 298 -4.48 -17.43 -24.34
C LYS A 298 -5.83 -17.49 -23.64
N SER A 299 -5.85 -17.50 -22.32
CA SER A 299 -7.09 -17.62 -21.54
C SER A 299 -6.91 -17.15 -20.10
N LYS A 300 -8.04 -16.94 -19.41
CA LYS A 300 -8.09 -16.52 -17.99
C LYS A 300 -7.50 -17.54 -17.01
N VAL A 301 -7.34 -18.80 -17.40
CA VAL A 301 -6.79 -19.85 -16.52
C VAL A 301 -5.26 -19.89 -16.53
N ASN A 302 -4.63 -19.20 -17.49
CA ASN A 302 -3.17 -19.12 -17.59
C ASN A 302 -2.63 -18.00 -16.71
N CYS A 303 -2.78 -18.15 -15.39
CA CYS A 303 -2.40 -17.10 -14.44
C CYS A 303 -0.91 -16.73 -14.56
N ALA A 304 -0.04 -17.72 -14.79
CA ALA A 304 1.40 -17.54 -14.92
C ALA A 304 1.82 -16.69 -16.14
N ALA A 305 0.94 -16.48 -17.13
CA ALA A 305 1.24 -15.56 -18.23
C ALA A 305 1.29 -14.10 -17.78
N CYS A 306 0.57 -13.75 -16.72
CA CYS A 306 0.51 -12.38 -16.21
C CYS A 306 1.08 -12.23 -14.79
N HIS A 307 1.08 -13.29 -13.98
CA HIS A 307 1.55 -13.27 -12.60
C HIS A 307 2.85 -14.07 -12.48
N LEU A 308 3.97 -13.38 -12.25
CA LEU A 308 5.29 -14.00 -12.14
C LEU A 308 5.44 -14.89 -10.89
N ASP A 309 4.55 -14.72 -9.93
CA ASP A 309 4.51 -15.46 -8.67
C ASP A 309 3.37 -16.50 -8.62
N ALA A 310 2.75 -16.80 -9.76
CA ALA A 310 1.60 -17.71 -9.83
C ALA A 310 1.92 -19.13 -9.30
N GLU A 311 3.15 -19.62 -9.55
CA GLU A 311 3.62 -20.90 -9.01
C GLU A 311 3.83 -20.87 -7.49
N ALA A 312 4.21 -19.72 -6.94
CA ALA A 312 4.35 -19.53 -5.50
C ALA A 312 2.99 -19.35 -4.81
N GLY A 313 1.94 -19.00 -5.56
CA GLY A 313 0.57 -18.91 -5.07
C GLY A 313 0.24 -17.62 -4.31
N THR A 314 1.12 -16.62 -4.34
CA THR A 314 0.99 -15.37 -3.57
C THR A 314 0.08 -14.34 -4.25
N PHE A 315 0.18 -14.19 -5.57
CA PHE A 315 -0.57 -13.26 -6.42
C PHE A 315 -0.46 -11.79 -5.97
N GLU A 316 0.76 -11.36 -5.68
CA GLU A 316 1.08 -10.00 -5.28
C GLU A 316 0.84 -9.01 -6.42
N ASP A 317 0.30 -7.83 -6.11
CA ASP A 317 0.03 -6.79 -7.12
C ASP A 317 1.31 -6.38 -7.87
N ALA A 318 2.46 -6.39 -7.19
CA ALA A 318 3.78 -6.06 -7.78
C ALA A 318 4.34 -7.16 -8.69
N ALA A 319 3.84 -8.40 -8.61
CA ALA A 319 4.28 -9.52 -9.45
C ALA A 319 3.47 -9.64 -10.75
N MET A 320 2.48 -8.75 -10.96
CA MET A 320 1.60 -8.77 -12.12
C MET A 320 2.12 -7.88 -13.26
N HIS A 321 2.15 -8.43 -14.47
CA HIS A 321 2.42 -7.74 -15.72
C HIS A 321 1.62 -8.36 -16.87
N ILE A 322 0.86 -7.56 -17.62
CA ILE A 322 0.18 -8.06 -18.82
C ILE A 322 1.19 -8.07 -19.99
N PRO A 323 1.52 -9.25 -20.56
CA PRO A 323 2.48 -9.33 -21.64
C PRO A 323 1.91 -8.67 -22.90
N ARG A 324 2.61 -7.64 -23.41
CA ARG A 324 2.27 -6.93 -24.65
C ARG A 324 2.78 -7.65 -25.88
#